data_AF-A0A150VNB3-F1
#
_entry.id   AF-A0A150VNB3-F1
#
_cell.length_a   1.000
_cell.length_b   1.000
_cell.length_c   1.000
_cell.angle_alpha   90.00
_cell.angle_beta   90.00
_cell.angle_gamma   90.00
#
_symmetry.space_group_name_H-M   'P 1'
#
loop_
_entity.id
_entity.type
_entity.pdbx_description
1 polymer ?
#
loop_
_entity_poly.entity_id
_entity_poly.type
_entity_poly.pdbx_seq_one_letter_code
_entity_poly.pdbx_strand_id
1 'polypeptide(L)'
;MRVTKGTSVLAAVLMTALLAGCSNTPSSDDTSYPGATVSRNAKPLAKLAVPPAYVGAKGWDELLPWVPEHADPPVTVLPDAAAVAVLTVGDAGGFAVRARAADTGEVLWTSAVWNPPLPLEYADKEDIPTVLGVEQDGRRFVVVAAHGTVGKDDLHKGTEVVRLAVFDVADGPVTGRKPLREVDVPVTVKADNDGWRVSADGGRVLVAHGDHGRYPTWGAAVDLVSGKVTSYGHPAELLKQCEGKSLECGWSRVVAASSKGPLVGLGHGFGVPGAWFSDAVLPRGAARSYTFGFSDSWNGDVYGVAAGRFLAQWHGAENNDSDGPTVWSVHEVESGTALARMECGYEEFPTVTSQGNSRDYPVVISPSGRFLAAGPVAFDLERKQGVCLQGDGNRKTIAVGAIADDGVAYGTAVDGDASDPVSVRLDLRTATGDPKVLGAGIEIPQHTSVAGSGLFVTRDENENVLVALRPLH
;
A
#
# COMPACT_ATOMS: atom_id res chain seq x y z
N MET A 1 -43.77 -36.58 -54.54
CA MET A 1 -43.58 -35.46 -53.58
C MET A 1 -43.48 -36.06 -52.19
N ARG A 2 -42.48 -35.58 -51.42
CA ARG A 2 -42.07 -35.91 -50.05
C ARG A 2 -41.28 -37.21 -49.82
N VAL A 3 -40.08 -36.93 -49.30
CA VAL A 3 -38.88 -37.72 -48.98
C VAL A 3 -38.90 -38.10 -47.50
N THR A 4 -38.29 -39.23 -47.13
CA THR A 4 -37.48 -39.46 -45.89
C THR A 4 -36.92 -40.90 -45.95
N LYS A 5 -35.67 -41.16 -46.39
CA LYS A 5 -34.37 -41.28 -45.65
C LYS A 5 -34.51 -42.06 -44.33
N GLY A 6 -33.94 -43.25 -44.11
CA GLY A 6 -32.54 -43.72 -44.33
C GLY A 6 -31.69 -43.25 -43.12
N THR A 7 -30.98 -44.04 -42.32
CA THR A 7 -30.06 -45.15 -42.64
C THR A 7 -29.62 -45.88 -41.35
N SER A 8 -29.14 -47.12 -41.53
CA SER A 8 -28.69 -48.12 -40.56
C SER A 8 -27.35 -47.82 -39.87
N VAL A 9 -27.16 -48.36 -38.65
CA VAL A 9 -25.88 -48.44 -37.92
C VAL A 9 -25.40 -49.89 -37.93
N LEU A 10 -24.15 -50.12 -38.34
CA LEU A 10 -23.47 -51.42 -38.25
C LEU A 10 -21.97 -51.16 -38.07
N ALA A 11 -21.39 -51.63 -36.97
CA ALA A 11 -19.99 -52.04 -36.92
C ALA A 11 -19.74 -52.91 -35.68
N ALA A 12 -19.25 -54.10 -35.95
CA ALA A 12 -18.88 -55.13 -35.00
C ALA A 12 -17.45 -55.59 -35.32
N VAL A 13 -16.69 -55.88 -34.25
CA VAL A 13 -15.74 -57.02 -34.10
C VAL A 13 -14.29 -56.93 -34.61
N LEU A 14 -13.38 -57.02 -33.62
CA LEU A 14 -12.10 -57.75 -33.45
C LEU A 14 -11.09 -57.94 -34.62
N MET A 15 -9.79 -57.80 -34.32
CA MET A 15 -8.88 -58.95 -34.07
C MET A 15 -7.45 -58.57 -33.61
N THR A 16 -6.88 -59.52 -32.86
CA THR A 16 -5.56 -59.66 -32.21
C THR A 16 -4.46 -60.19 -33.16
N ALA A 17 -3.17 -59.87 -32.91
CA ALA A 17 -2.02 -60.83 -32.77
C ALA A 17 -0.62 -60.17 -32.87
N LEU A 18 0.36 -60.82 -32.21
CA LEU A 18 1.76 -60.45 -31.93
C LEU A 18 2.78 -60.94 -32.99
N LEU A 19 4.00 -60.35 -33.06
CA LEU A 19 5.35 -60.98 -32.89
C LEU A 19 6.52 -60.15 -33.51
N ALA A 20 7.74 -60.41 -33.00
CA ALA A 20 9.00 -59.66 -33.11
C ALA A 20 9.94 -60.02 -34.30
N GLY A 21 10.95 -59.17 -34.59
CA GLY A 21 12.15 -59.52 -35.39
C GLY A 21 12.88 -58.33 -36.09
N CYS A 22 14.22 -58.31 -36.05
CA CYS A 22 15.12 -57.18 -36.38
C CYS A 22 15.53 -56.96 -37.86
N SER A 23 16.08 -55.75 -38.11
CA SER A 23 17.06 -55.26 -39.13
C SER A 23 16.66 -55.01 -40.59
N ASN A 24 16.60 -53.72 -40.99
CA ASN A 24 17.48 -53.06 -41.98
C ASN A 24 16.97 -51.62 -42.28
N THR A 25 17.86 -50.62 -42.19
CA THR A 25 17.70 -49.25 -42.78
C THR A 25 17.96 -49.29 -44.31
N PRO A 26 17.57 -48.30 -45.15
CA PRO A 26 17.29 -46.89 -44.85
C PRO A 26 16.07 -46.22 -45.54
N SER A 27 15.83 -44.96 -45.10
CA SER A 27 15.17 -43.84 -45.79
C SER A 27 13.64 -43.79 -45.83
N SER A 28 13.04 -42.91 -45.01
CA SER A 28 12.52 -41.58 -45.41
C SER A 28 11.65 -41.01 -44.28
N ASP A 29 11.80 -39.70 -44.01
CA ASP A 29 10.94 -38.77 -43.26
C ASP A 29 9.50 -39.27 -42.96
N ASP A 30 8.88 -39.06 -41.81
CA ASP A 30 8.84 -37.84 -41.01
C ASP A 30 8.18 -38.13 -39.63
N THR A 31 8.44 -37.25 -38.66
CA THR A 31 7.63 -36.94 -37.45
C THR A 31 6.95 -38.08 -36.62
N SER A 32 7.56 -38.45 -35.49
CA SER A 32 6.80 -38.80 -34.27
C SER A 32 7.56 -38.40 -32.99
N TYR A 33 6.83 -37.72 -32.11
CA TYR A 33 7.21 -37.18 -30.82
C TYR A 33 7.78 -38.24 -29.86
N PRO A 34 8.89 -37.96 -29.16
CA PRO A 34 9.17 -38.54 -27.86
C PRO A 34 9.11 -37.47 -26.76
N GLY A 35 8.25 -37.74 -25.78
CA GLY A 35 8.43 -37.31 -24.40
C GLY A 35 8.40 -35.81 -24.15
N ALA A 36 7.31 -35.32 -23.57
CA ALA A 36 7.32 -34.07 -22.83
C ALA A 36 8.32 -34.19 -21.67
N THR A 37 9.58 -33.85 -21.94
CA THR A 37 10.50 -33.34 -20.95
C THR A 37 9.86 -32.09 -20.37
N VAL A 38 9.59 -32.13 -19.07
CA VAL A 38 9.23 -30.97 -18.27
C VAL A 38 10.39 -29.97 -18.41
N SER A 39 10.26 -29.03 -19.34
CA SER A 39 11.20 -27.95 -19.51
C SER A 39 10.96 -26.95 -18.38
N ARG A 40 11.64 -27.16 -17.25
CA ARG A 40 11.90 -26.12 -16.24
C ARG A 40 12.92 -25.14 -16.79
N ASN A 41 12.59 -24.39 -17.84
CA ASN A 41 13.34 -23.18 -18.14
C ASN A 41 12.69 -22.03 -17.37
N ALA A 42 12.95 -22.00 -16.05
CA ALA A 42 12.69 -20.80 -15.27
C ALA A 42 13.55 -19.67 -15.87
N LYS A 43 12.91 -18.54 -16.21
CA LYS A 43 13.62 -17.35 -16.68
C LYS A 43 14.69 -16.99 -15.64
N PRO A 44 15.93 -16.68 -16.05
CA PRO A 44 16.95 -16.22 -15.12
C PRO A 44 16.46 -15.01 -14.32
N LEU A 45 16.74 -14.99 -13.02
CA LEU A 45 16.42 -13.84 -12.18
C LEU A 45 17.20 -12.61 -12.64
N ALA A 46 16.56 -11.45 -12.50
CA ALA A 46 17.17 -10.15 -12.64
C ALA A 46 18.32 -10.01 -11.64
N LYS A 47 19.41 -9.39 -12.09
CA LYS A 47 20.56 -9.06 -11.25
C LYS A 47 20.20 -7.83 -10.42
N LEU A 48 19.81 -8.03 -9.16
CA LEU A 48 19.67 -6.95 -8.19
C LEU A 48 20.83 -6.98 -7.20
N ALA A 49 21.42 -5.81 -6.96
CA ALA A 49 22.32 -5.60 -5.84
C ALA A 49 21.46 -5.30 -4.61
N VAL A 50 21.39 -6.26 -3.69
CA VAL A 50 20.52 -6.21 -2.50
C VAL A 50 21.35 -6.15 -1.22
N PRO A 51 20.78 -5.76 -0.06
CA PRO A 51 21.52 -5.70 1.18
C PRO A 51 22.08 -7.09 1.54
N PRO A 52 23.24 -7.18 2.22
CA PRO A 52 23.91 -8.46 2.50
C PRO A 52 23.12 -9.47 3.33
N ALA A 53 21.98 -9.08 3.89
CA ALA A 53 21.07 -9.99 4.58
C ALA A 53 20.24 -10.85 3.60
N TYR A 54 20.14 -10.44 2.34
CA TYR A 54 19.30 -11.07 1.32
C TYR A 54 20.13 -11.77 0.25
N VAL A 55 19.60 -12.87 -0.29
CA VAL A 55 20.22 -13.63 -1.36
C VAL A 55 19.68 -13.17 -2.72
N GLY A 56 20.36 -12.21 -3.35
CA GLY A 56 19.93 -11.62 -4.64
C GLY A 56 19.76 -12.61 -5.80
N ALA A 57 20.40 -13.79 -5.73
CA ALA A 57 20.34 -14.84 -6.74
C ALA A 57 19.25 -15.91 -6.49
N LYS A 58 18.40 -15.74 -5.48
CA LYS A 58 17.30 -16.66 -5.15
C LYS A 58 15.98 -15.88 -5.08
N GLY A 59 14.87 -16.61 -5.13
CA GLY A 59 13.51 -16.04 -5.08
C GLY A 59 12.88 -16.04 -6.46
N TRP A 60 12.08 -15.02 -6.75
CA TRP A 60 11.32 -14.92 -8.00
C TRP A 60 11.13 -13.47 -8.42
N ASP A 61 10.84 -13.29 -9.71
CA ASP A 61 10.60 -12.00 -10.35
C ASP A 61 9.27 -11.99 -11.10
N GLU A 62 8.59 -10.85 -11.08
CA GLU A 62 7.46 -10.52 -11.93
C GLU A 62 7.74 -9.18 -12.63
N LEU A 63 7.59 -9.16 -13.96
CA LEU A 63 7.80 -7.96 -14.76
C LEU A 63 6.45 -7.39 -15.19
N LEU A 64 6.27 -6.08 -15.01
CA LEU A 64 5.06 -5.34 -15.36
C LEU A 64 5.41 -4.28 -16.42
N PRO A 65 5.45 -4.64 -17.71
CA PRO A 65 5.91 -3.75 -18.79
C PRO A 65 4.89 -2.68 -19.20
N TRP A 66 3.72 -2.67 -18.56
CA TRP A 66 2.59 -1.80 -18.93
C TRP A 66 2.46 -0.59 -18.00
N VAL A 67 3.18 -0.56 -16.88
CA VAL A 67 3.05 0.48 -15.85
C VAL A 67 3.76 1.76 -16.30
N PRO A 68 3.05 2.90 -16.43
CA PRO A 68 3.64 4.19 -16.81
C PRO A 68 4.80 4.60 -15.91
N GLU A 69 5.76 5.39 -16.42
CA GLU A 69 7.00 5.76 -15.72
C GLU A 69 6.77 6.41 -14.35
N HIS A 70 5.80 7.31 -14.27
CA HIS A 70 5.50 8.09 -13.06
C HIS A 70 4.40 7.49 -12.18
N ALA A 71 3.83 6.35 -12.58
CA ALA A 71 2.78 5.69 -11.81
C ALA A 71 3.34 4.84 -10.66
N ASP A 72 2.65 4.85 -9.53
CA ASP A 72 2.95 3.95 -8.43
C ASP A 72 2.78 2.48 -8.87
N PRO A 73 3.77 1.61 -8.61
CA PRO A 73 3.67 0.19 -8.94
C PRO A 73 2.43 -0.46 -8.32
N PRO A 74 1.57 -1.13 -9.12
CA PRO A 74 0.33 -1.73 -8.63
C PRO A 74 0.62 -3.11 -8.04
N VAL A 75 1.30 -3.12 -6.89
CA VAL A 75 1.71 -4.29 -6.12
C VAL A 75 1.37 -4.09 -4.64
N THR A 76 0.99 -5.17 -3.97
CA THR A 76 0.72 -5.15 -2.53
C THR A 76 1.07 -6.48 -1.88
N VAL A 77 1.52 -6.42 -0.63
CA VAL A 77 1.70 -7.59 0.22
C VAL A 77 0.37 -7.90 0.93
N LEU A 78 -0.06 -9.15 0.90
CA LEU A 78 -1.29 -9.54 1.60
C LEU A 78 -1.10 -9.48 3.13
N PRO A 79 -2.18 -9.24 3.90
CA PRO A 79 -2.08 -9.30 5.36
C PRO A 79 -1.69 -10.72 5.79
N ASP A 80 -0.66 -10.84 6.65
CA ASP A 80 0.14 -12.04 7.00
C ASP A 80 1.47 -12.22 6.23
N ALA A 81 1.67 -11.45 5.17
CA ALA A 81 2.86 -11.47 4.35
C ALA A 81 3.19 -12.83 3.69
N ALA A 82 2.21 -13.72 3.55
CA ALA A 82 2.37 -15.02 2.89
C ALA A 82 2.28 -14.94 1.36
N ALA A 83 1.77 -13.85 0.81
CA ALA A 83 1.58 -13.67 -0.62
C ALA A 83 1.73 -12.22 -1.07
N VAL A 84 2.03 -12.05 -2.35
CA VAL A 84 2.09 -10.76 -3.04
C VAL A 84 1.06 -10.76 -4.16
N ALA A 85 0.25 -9.71 -4.24
CA ALA A 85 -0.68 -9.49 -5.32
C ALA A 85 -0.18 -8.37 -6.23
N VAL A 86 -0.21 -8.61 -7.54
CA VAL A 86 0.13 -7.64 -8.57
C VAL A 86 -1.06 -7.46 -9.51
N LEU A 87 -1.19 -6.25 -10.07
CA LEU A 87 -2.11 -6.01 -11.17
C LEU A 87 -1.43 -6.36 -12.50
N THR A 88 -2.18 -7.01 -13.37
CA THR A 88 -1.75 -7.42 -14.71
C THR A 88 -2.79 -6.96 -15.73
N VAL A 89 -2.39 -6.80 -16.99
CA VAL A 89 -3.30 -6.44 -18.08
C VAL A 89 -3.79 -7.71 -18.77
N GLY A 90 -5.10 -7.80 -19.02
CA GLY A 90 -5.69 -8.91 -19.76
C GLY A 90 -5.47 -8.79 -21.27
N ASP A 91 -5.41 -9.93 -21.98
CA ASP A 91 -5.17 -9.98 -23.44
C ASP A 91 -6.20 -9.17 -24.26
N ALA A 92 -7.43 -9.05 -23.75
CA ALA A 92 -8.53 -8.30 -24.38
C ALA A 92 -8.69 -6.88 -23.83
N GLY A 93 -7.69 -6.37 -23.09
CA GLY A 93 -7.79 -5.15 -22.29
C GLY A 93 -8.34 -5.42 -20.88
N GLY A 94 -8.43 -4.37 -20.08
CA GLY A 94 -8.81 -4.45 -18.66
C GLY A 94 -7.69 -5.00 -17.77
N PHE A 95 -8.00 -5.22 -16.50
CA PHE A 95 -7.03 -5.60 -15.48
C PHE A 95 -7.39 -6.91 -14.79
N ALA A 96 -6.39 -7.68 -14.39
CA ALA A 96 -6.55 -8.88 -13.57
C ALA A 96 -5.55 -8.86 -12.42
N VAL A 97 -5.99 -9.31 -11.25
CA VAL A 97 -5.12 -9.53 -10.09
C VAL A 97 -4.48 -10.90 -10.21
N ARG A 98 -3.18 -10.97 -10.02
CA ARG A 98 -2.43 -12.22 -9.85
C ARG A 98 -1.83 -12.25 -8.45
N ALA A 99 -2.22 -13.23 -7.65
CA ALA A 99 -1.63 -13.48 -6.35
C ALA A 99 -0.59 -14.59 -6.45
N ARG A 100 0.61 -14.35 -5.95
CA ARG A 100 1.72 -15.31 -5.88
C ARG A 100 2.09 -15.60 -4.44
N ALA A 101 2.41 -16.85 -4.15
CA ALA A 101 3.00 -17.25 -2.87
C ALA A 101 4.35 -16.56 -2.71
N ALA A 102 4.60 -15.95 -1.56
CA ALA A 102 5.81 -15.17 -1.35
C ALA A 102 7.07 -16.07 -1.34
N ASP A 103 6.99 -17.25 -0.74
CA ASP A 103 8.10 -18.19 -0.57
C ASP A 103 8.53 -18.88 -1.88
N THR A 104 7.57 -19.28 -2.71
CA THR A 104 7.81 -20.10 -3.91
C THR A 104 7.64 -19.33 -5.22
N GLY A 105 6.90 -18.22 -5.21
CA GLY A 105 6.50 -17.49 -6.42
C GLY A 105 5.41 -18.19 -7.21
N GLU A 106 4.89 -19.33 -6.75
CA GLU A 106 3.79 -20.03 -7.41
C GLU A 106 2.53 -19.16 -7.44
N VAL A 107 1.83 -19.17 -8.57
CA VAL A 107 0.55 -18.45 -8.69
C VAL A 107 -0.48 -19.17 -7.84
N LEU A 108 -0.95 -18.51 -6.78
CA LEU A 108 -2.00 -19.01 -5.91
C LEU A 108 -3.36 -18.90 -6.58
N TRP A 109 -3.62 -17.76 -7.23
CA TRP A 109 -4.79 -17.55 -8.06
C TRP A 109 -4.62 -16.34 -8.98
N THR A 110 -5.47 -16.27 -10.00
CA THR A 110 -5.61 -15.13 -10.92
C THR A 110 -7.09 -14.79 -11.09
N SER A 111 -7.43 -13.51 -11.02
CA SER A 111 -8.80 -13.05 -11.19
C SER A 111 -9.28 -13.20 -12.63
N ALA A 112 -10.60 -13.14 -12.82
CA ALA A 112 -11.15 -12.77 -14.11
C ALA A 112 -10.71 -11.34 -14.45
N VAL A 113 -10.71 -10.99 -15.73
CA VAL A 113 -10.51 -9.61 -16.17
C VAL A 113 -11.63 -8.75 -15.59
N TRP A 114 -11.24 -7.68 -14.93
CA TRP A 114 -12.09 -6.62 -14.41
C TRP A 114 -11.85 -5.36 -15.22
N ASN A 115 -12.94 -4.66 -15.53
CA ASN A 115 -12.89 -3.41 -16.26
C ASN A 115 -13.13 -2.25 -15.28
N PRO A 116 -12.24 -1.24 -15.26
CA PRO A 116 -12.46 -0.05 -14.47
C PRO A 116 -13.71 0.72 -14.97
N PRO A 117 -14.25 1.64 -14.17
CA PRO A 117 -15.25 2.60 -14.63
C PRO A 117 -14.73 3.39 -15.85
N LEU A 118 -15.65 4.01 -16.60
CA LEU A 118 -15.26 4.77 -17.78
C LEU A 118 -14.32 5.90 -17.38
N PRO A 119 -13.16 6.07 -18.06
CA PRO A 119 -12.24 7.16 -17.75
C PRO A 119 -12.94 8.52 -17.81
N LEU A 120 -12.57 9.43 -16.91
CA LEU A 120 -13.07 10.79 -16.93
C LEU A 120 -12.48 11.55 -18.11
N GLU A 121 -13.22 12.53 -18.64
CA GLU A 121 -12.76 13.35 -19.77
C GLU A 121 -11.51 14.16 -19.44
N TYR A 122 -11.31 14.44 -18.15
CA TYR A 122 -10.16 15.17 -17.60
C TYR A 122 -9.12 14.24 -16.94
N ALA A 123 -9.34 12.92 -16.90
CA ALA A 123 -8.37 12.02 -16.29
C ALA A 123 -7.07 11.99 -17.10
N ASP A 124 -5.95 11.90 -16.38
CA ASP A 124 -4.68 11.58 -17.02
C ASP A 124 -4.78 10.19 -17.68
N LYS A 125 -4.20 10.06 -18.88
CA LYS A 125 -4.10 8.76 -19.56
C LYS A 125 -3.19 7.80 -18.81
N GLU A 126 -2.40 8.30 -17.88
CA GLU A 126 -1.49 7.55 -17.02
C GLU A 126 -2.13 7.13 -15.68
N ASP A 127 -3.38 7.51 -15.40
CA ASP A 127 -4.09 7.06 -14.19
C ASP A 127 -4.40 5.56 -14.29
N ILE A 128 -3.80 4.78 -13.39
CA ILE A 128 -3.93 3.32 -13.35
C ILE A 128 -4.60 2.88 -12.05
N PRO A 129 -5.29 1.71 -12.03
CA PRO A 129 -5.90 1.23 -10.80
C PRO A 129 -4.86 0.94 -9.70
N THR A 130 -5.21 1.28 -8.47
CA THR A 130 -4.44 0.96 -7.26
C THR A 130 -4.82 -0.42 -6.73
N VAL A 131 -3.89 -1.13 -6.09
CA VAL A 131 -4.14 -2.42 -5.43
C VAL A 131 -3.76 -2.37 -3.95
N LEU A 132 -4.61 -2.93 -3.09
CA LEU A 132 -4.39 -2.99 -1.63
C LEU A 132 -4.64 -4.39 -1.09
N GLY A 133 -3.74 -4.87 -0.22
CA GLY A 133 -3.98 -5.99 0.68
C GLY A 133 -4.66 -5.48 1.96
N VAL A 134 -5.83 -6.00 2.28
CA VAL A 134 -6.64 -5.50 3.42
C VAL A 134 -7.07 -6.64 4.31
N GLU A 135 -6.83 -6.50 5.62
CA GLU A 135 -7.48 -7.32 6.62
C GLU A 135 -8.64 -6.54 7.24
N GLN A 136 -9.82 -7.15 7.25
CA GLN A 136 -10.99 -6.59 7.91
C GLN A 136 -11.76 -7.71 8.59
N ASP A 137 -12.00 -7.57 9.90
CA ASP A 137 -12.77 -8.52 10.71
C ASP A 137 -12.27 -9.97 10.59
N GLY A 138 -10.94 -10.16 10.55
CA GLY A 138 -10.28 -11.46 10.43
C GLY A 138 -10.34 -12.08 9.02
N ARG A 139 -10.83 -11.34 8.03
CA ARG A 139 -10.84 -11.76 6.62
C ARG A 139 -9.82 -10.95 5.82
N ARG A 140 -9.19 -11.61 4.85
CA ARG A 140 -8.16 -11.03 3.99
C ARG A 140 -8.73 -10.80 2.60
N PHE A 141 -8.49 -9.61 2.08
CA PHE A 141 -8.98 -9.17 0.78
C PHE A 141 -7.83 -8.60 -0.06
N VAL A 142 -7.96 -8.76 -1.38
CA VAL A 142 -7.31 -7.86 -2.33
C VAL A 142 -8.36 -6.90 -2.84
N VAL A 143 -8.08 -5.60 -2.77
CA VAL A 143 -8.97 -4.55 -3.29
C VAL A 143 -8.26 -3.89 -4.46
N VAL A 144 -8.92 -3.84 -5.62
CA VAL A 144 -8.50 -3.01 -6.76
C VAL A 144 -9.41 -1.80 -6.82
N ALA A 145 -8.83 -0.60 -6.90
CA ALA A 145 -9.57 0.65 -6.93
C ALA A 145 -9.25 1.43 -8.20
N ALA A 146 -10.27 1.98 -8.85
CA ALA A 146 -10.09 2.94 -9.95
C ALA A 146 -11.17 4.02 -9.91
N HIS A 147 -10.81 5.23 -10.33
CA HIS A 147 -11.69 6.37 -10.44
C HIS A 147 -12.24 6.51 -11.86
N GLY A 148 -13.50 6.90 -11.97
CA GLY A 148 -14.13 7.08 -13.28
C GLY A 148 -15.63 7.36 -13.17
N THR A 149 -16.32 7.19 -14.30
CA THR A 149 -17.76 7.38 -14.42
C THR A 149 -18.48 6.06 -14.63
N VAL A 150 -19.61 5.87 -13.94
CA VAL A 150 -20.52 4.72 -14.12
C VAL A 150 -21.89 5.21 -14.59
N GLY A 151 -22.58 4.39 -15.40
CA GLY A 151 -23.94 4.72 -15.88
C GLY A 151 -24.03 5.89 -16.86
N LYS A 152 -22.93 6.25 -17.54
CA LYS A 152 -22.94 7.23 -18.64
C LYS A 152 -23.48 6.57 -19.91
N ASP A 153 -24.43 7.21 -20.56
CA ASP A 153 -25.00 6.80 -21.86
C ASP A 153 -25.47 8.05 -22.64
N ASP A 154 -26.16 7.86 -23.77
CA ASP A 154 -26.63 8.97 -24.63
C ASP A 154 -27.66 9.90 -23.94
N LEU A 155 -28.26 9.46 -22.83
CA LEU A 155 -29.30 10.18 -22.09
C LEU A 155 -28.87 10.62 -20.68
N HIS A 156 -27.85 9.99 -20.12
CA HIS A 156 -27.39 10.20 -18.75
C HIS A 156 -25.91 10.56 -18.69
N LYS A 157 -25.57 11.56 -17.88
CA LYS A 157 -24.19 12.00 -17.66
C LYS A 157 -23.33 10.98 -16.89
N GLY A 158 -23.95 9.98 -16.28
CA GLY A 158 -23.31 9.06 -15.35
C GLY A 158 -23.03 9.68 -13.98
N THR A 159 -22.46 8.88 -13.10
CA THR A 159 -22.03 9.29 -11.76
C THR A 159 -20.53 9.05 -11.63
N GLU A 160 -19.81 10.06 -11.13
CA GLU A 160 -18.40 9.93 -10.80
C GLU A 160 -18.23 9.10 -9.53
N VAL A 161 -17.39 8.07 -9.59
CA VAL A 161 -17.19 7.11 -8.51
C VAL A 161 -15.73 6.69 -8.43
N VAL A 162 -15.31 6.29 -7.24
CA VAL A 162 -14.21 5.34 -7.08
C VAL A 162 -14.83 3.96 -6.95
N ARG A 163 -14.55 3.08 -7.91
CA ARG A 163 -15.02 1.69 -7.90
C ARG A 163 -13.98 0.80 -7.24
N LEU A 164 -14.42 0.00 -6.27
CA LEU A 164 -13.62 -1.02 -5.59
C LEU A 164 -14.05 -2.41 -6.05
N ALA A 165 -13.16 -3.17 -6.68
CA ALA A 165 -13.32 -4.60 -6.88
C ALA A 165 -12.69 -5.36 -5.71
N VAL A 166 -13.51 -6.08 -4.94
CA VAL A 166 -13.09 -6.74 -3.70
C VAL A 166 -12.97 -8.24 -3.94
N PHE A 167 -11.77 -8.79 -3.81
CA PHE A 167 -11.51 -10.23 -3.95
C PHE A 167 -11.21 -10.84 -2.58
N ASP A 168 -11.98 -11.85 -2.19
CA ASP A 168 -11.64 -12.66 -1.02
C ASP A 168 -10.42 -13.53 -1.36
N VAL A 169 -9.40 -13.50 -0.50
CA VAL A 169 -8.18 -14.28 -0.70
C VAL A 169 -8.44 -15.78 -0.50
N ALA A 170 -9.34 -16.16 0.41
CA ALA A 170 -9.57 -17.55 0.79
C ALA A 170 -10.59 -18.28 -0.10
N ASP A 171 -11.46 -17.57 -0.82
CA ASP A 171 -12.61 -18.16 -1.53
C ASP A 171 -12.62 -17.90 -3.05
N GLY A 172 -12.98 -18.92 -3.82
CA GLY A 172 -13.14 -18.87 -5.27
C GLY A 172 -12.15 -19.76 -6.05
N PRO A 173 -12.31 -19.84 -7.37
CA PRO A 173 -11.43 -20.66 -8.21
C PRO A 173 -10.00 -20.10 -8.25
N VAL A 174 -9.03 -20.96 -8.57
CA VAL A 174 -7.63 -20.59 -8.81
C VAL A 174 -7.48 -19.70 -10.05
N THR A 175 -8.28 -19.94 -11.09
CA THR A 175 -8.25 -19.14 -12.33
C THR A 175 -9.62 -18.52 -12.58
N GLY A 176 -9.64 -17.26 -13.03
CA GLY A 176 -10.89 -16.56 -13.33
C GLY A 176 -11.68 -16.19 -12.08
N ARG A 177 -11.00 -15.97 -10.94
CA ARG A 177 -11.65 -15.57 -9.69
C ARG A 177 -12.39 -14.25 -9.88
N LYS A 178 -13.69 -14.24 -9.63
CA LYS A 178 -14.51 -13.03 -9.72
C LYS A 178 -14.39 -12.22 -8.43
N PRO A 179 -14.58 -10.90 -8.47
CA PRO A 179 -14.75 -10.12 -7.25
C PRO A 179 -15.89 -10.72 -6.42
N LEU A 180 -15.72 -10.79 -5.11
CA LEU A 180 -16.81 -11.04 -4.16
C LEU A 180 -17.90 -9.99 -4.34
N ARG A 181 -17.50 -8.74 -4.62
CA ARG A 181 -18.38 -7.62 -4.94
C ARG A 181 -17.60 -6.49 -5.62
N GLU A 182 -18.36 -5.63 -6.27
CA GLU A 182 -17.92 -4.31 -6.69
C GLU A 182 -18.67 -3.26 -5.87
N VAL A 183 -17.96 -2.25 -5.36
CA VAL A 183 -18.54 -1.18 -4.55
C VAL A 183 -18.22 0.14 -5.22
N ASP A 184 -19.28 0.87 -5.60
CA ASP A 184 -19.16 2.23 -6.14
C ASP A 184 -19.28 3.23 -5.00
N VAL A 185 -18.20 3.97 -4.75
CA VAL A 185 -18.19 5.07 -3.78
C VAL A 185 -18.36 6.38 -4.56
N PRO A 186 -19.49 7.09 -4.39
CA PRO A 186 -19.68 8.39 -5.02
C PRO A 186 -18.61 9.37 -4.54
N VAL A 187 -17.97 10.05 -5.48
CA VAL A 187 -16.96 11.09 -5.20
C VAL A 187 -17.23 12.31 -6.06
N THR A 188 -16.54 13.40 -5.75
CA THR A 188 -16.49 14.59 -6.60
C THR A 188 -15.07 15.11 -6.56
N VAL A 189 -14.37 15.00 -7.69
CA VAL A 189 -13.00 15.47 -7.88
C VAL A 189 -13.02 16.55 -8.96
N LYS A 190 -12.48 17.74 -8.64
CA LYS A 190 -12.26 18.81 -9.62
C LYS A 190 -10.89 18.67 -10.27
N ALA A 191 -10.84 18.74 -11.59
CA ALA A 191 -9.68 18.41 -12.43
C ALA A 191 -8.37 19.13 -12.08
N ASP A 192 -8.42 20.32 -11.47
CA ASP A 192 -7.27 21.23 -11.44
C ASP A 192 -6.49 21.14 -10.12
N ASN A 193 -7.13 20.73 -9.03
CA ASN A 193 -6.57 20.81 -7.67
C ASN A 193 -7.06 19.72 -6.70
N ASP A 194 -7.96 18.84 -7.13
CA ASP A 194 -8.47 17.75 -6.30
C ASP A 194 -7.83 16.42 -6.71
N GLY A 195 -7.68 15.53 -5.74
CA GLY A 195 -7.26 14.15 -5.95
C GLY A 195 -8.21 13.17 -5.30
N TRP A 196 -7.91 11.89 -5.50
CA TRP A 196 -8.56 10.79 -4.79
C TRP A 196 -7.51 9.83 -4.24
N ARG A 197 -7.87 9.08 -3.21
CA ARG A 197 -7.01 8.06 -2.61
C ARG A 197 -7.84 6.95 -2.01
N VAL A 198 -7.29 5.74 -2.04
CA VAL A 198 -7.79 4.62 -1.24
C VAL A 198 -6.69 4.17 -0.28
N SER A 199 -7.04 3.96 0.98
CA SER A 199 -6.15 3.39 2.00
C SER A 199 -6.91 2.46 2.93
N ALA A 200 -6.18 1.63 3.67
CA ALA A 200 -6.74 0.76 4.72
C ALA A 200 -6.01 0.94 6.06
N ASP A 201 -5.27 2.04 6.20
CA ASP A 201 -4.29 2.23 7.26
C ASP A 201 -4.90 2.28 8.67
N GLY A 202 -6.18 2.65 8.81
CA GLY A 202 -6.91 2.67 10.08
C GLY A 202 -7.64 1.38 10.45
N GLY A 203 -7.54 0.33 9.63
CA GLY A 203 -8.26 -0.95 9.82
C GLY A 203 -9.62 -1.04 9.12
N ARG A 204 -10.06 0.02 8.42
CA ARG A 204 -11.15 0.00 7.44
C ARG A 204 -10.69 0.68 6.15
N VAL A 205 -11.26 0.27 5.02
CA VAL A 205 -10.99 0.96 3.75
C VAL A 205 -11.59 2.35 3.78
N LEU A 206 -10.76 3.35 3.55
CA LEU A 206 -11.12 4.75 3.37
C LEU A 206 -10.94 5.11 1.89
N VAL A 207 -12.01 5.60 1.26
CA VAL A 207 -11.95 6.31 -0.01
C VAL A 207 -12.02 7.79 0.32
N ALA A 208 -10.95 8.53 0.02
CA ALA A 208 -10.85 9.97 0.25
C ALA A 208 -10.80 10.73 -1.07
N HIS A 209 -11.37 11.94 -1.11
CA HIS A 209 -11.35 12.83 -2.28
C HIS A 209 -11.42 14.32 -1.89
N GLY A 210 -11.22 15.21 -2.84
CA GLY A 210 -11.15 16.67 -2.63
C GLY A 210 -9.72 17.17 -2.76
N ASP A 211 -9.33 18.21 -2.02
CA ASP A 211 -8.00 18.83 -2.12
C ASP A 211 -6.87 17.79 -2.31
N HIS A 212 -6.01 18.01 -3.31
CA HIS A 212 -4.92 17.11 -3.59
C HIS A 212 -4.01 16.95 -2.36
N GLY A 213 -3.51 15.73 -2.19
CA GLY A 213 -2.58 15.42 -1.13
C GLY A 213 -2.80 14.05 -0.53
N ARG A 214 -1.99 13.74 0.48
CA ARG A 214 -2.04 12.44 1.14
C ARG A 214 -3.36 12.21 1.89
N TYR A 215 -3.95 13.27 2.42
CA TYR A 215 -5.22 13.23 3.15
C TYR A 215 -6.19 14.22 2.51
N PRO A 216 -6.91 13.80 1.44
CA PRO A 216 -7.95 14.62 0.86
C PRO A 216 -9.03 14.98 1.89
N THR A 217 -9.75 16.07 1.62
CA THR A 217 -10.70 16.67 2.57
C THR A 217 -11.83 15.74 2.97
N TRP A 218 -12.46 15.09 1.99
CA TRP A 218 -13.66 14.29 2.17
C TRP A 218 -13.30 12.81 2.25
N GLY A 219 -14.11 12.04 2.96
CA GLY A 219 -13.87 10.61 3.14
C GLY A 219 -15.15 9.80 3.30
N ALA A 220 -15.09 8.56 2.80
CA ALA A 220 -16.09 7.53 3.05
C ALA A 220 -15.40 6.22 3.43
N ALA A 221 -15.90 5.56 4.47
CA ALA A 221 -15.46 4.22 4.82
C ALA A 221 -16.27 3.15 4.07
N VAL A 222 -15.61 2.06 3.69
CA VAL A 222 -16.22 0.92 3.03
C VAL A 222 -16.05 -0.33 3.89
N ASP A 223 -17.17 -0.98 4.20
CA ASP A 223 -17.17 -2.33 4.75
C ASP A 223 -17.02 -3.34 3.59
N LEU A 224 -15.87 -4.02 3.52
CA LEU A 224 -15.58 -4.98 2.46
C LEU A 224 -16.46 -6.24 2.49
N VAL A 225 -17.00 -6.59 3.65
CA VAL A 225 -17.84 -7.78 3.85
C VAL A 225 -19.28 -7.51 3.44
N SER A 226 -19.83 -6.35 3.80
CA SER A 226 -21.22 -6.01 3.47
C SER A 226 -21.34 -5.17 2.19
N GLY A 227 -20.27 -4.53 1.74
CA GLY A 227 -20.28 -3.52 0.67
C GLY A 227 -20.90 -2.19 1.10
N LYS A 228 -21.09 -1.96 2.41
CA LYS A 228 -21.72 -0.73 2.92
C LYS A 228 -20.74 0.42 2.83
N VAL A 229 -21.17 1.52 2.22
CA VAL A 229 -20.45 2.79 2.18
C VAL A 229 -21.00 3.72 3.28
N THR A 230 -20.10 4.30 4.06
CA THR A 230 -20.43 5.30 5.10
C THR A 230 -19.69 6.59 4.78
N SER A 231 -20.38 7.54 4.15
CA SER A 231 -19.84 8.88 3.90
C SER A 231 -19.83 9.69 5.19
N TYR A 232 -18.75 10.44 5.41
CA TYR A 232 -18.56 11.23 6.62
C TYR A 232 -18.96 12.71 6.49
N GLY A 233 -19.27 13.21 5.29
CA GLY A 233 -19.53 14.64 5.10
C GLY A 233 -18.33 15.51 5.45
N HIS A 234 -18.56 16.76 5.89
CA HIS A 234 -17.47 17.69 6.19
C HIS A 234 -16.77 17.30 7.49
N PRO A 235 -15.43 17.10 7.53
CA PRO A 235 -14.79 16.52 8.71
C PRO A 235 -14.95 17.38 9.98
N ALA A 236 -14.96 18.70 9.85
CA ALA A 236 -15.25 19.63 10.95
C ALA A 236 -16.61 19.38 11.63
N GLU A 237 -17.64 18.96 10.88
CA GLU A 237 -18.98 18.73 11.43
C GLU A 237 -19.05 17.45 12.28
N LEU A 238 -18.03 16.59 12.19
CA LEU A 238 -17.93 15.36 12.95
C LEU A 238 -17.44 15.60 14.38
N LEU A 239 -16.73 16.70 14.62
CA LEU A 239 -16.10 17.01 15.91
C LEU A 239 -16.85 18.13 16.61
N LYS A 240 -17.39 17.86 17.80
CA LYS A 240 -18.08 18.87 18.64
C LYS A 240 -17.19 20.07 18.96
N GLN A 241 -15.88 19.85 19.02
CA GLN A 241 -14.86 20.87 19.26
C GLN A 241 -14.87 21.98 18.19
N CYS A 242 -15.38 21.66 16.99
CA CYS A 242 -15.45 22.57 15.85
C CYS A 242 -16.76 23.36 15.75
N GLU A 243 -17.72 23.12 16.66
CA GLU A 243 -18.97 23.89 16.68
C GLU A 243 -18.68 25.38 16.89
N GLY A 244 -19.00 26.20 15.88
CA GLY A 244 -18.76 27.65 15.90
C GLY A 244 -17.30 28.08 15.64
N LYS A 245 -16.40 27.15 15.26
CA LYS A 245 -14.96 27.41 15.05
C LYS A 245 -14.51 27.14 13.61
N SER A 246 -15.08 27.89 12.67
CA SER A 246 -14.83 27.68 11.25
C SER A 246 -13.40 28.02 10.82
N LEU A 247 -12.71 28.92 11.53
CA LEU A 247 -11.34 29.31 11.18
C LEU A 247 -10.33 28.22 11.59
N GLU A 248 -10.52 27.62 12.75
CA GLU A 248 -9.64 26.60 13.34
C GLU A 248 -9.90 25.22 12.73
N CYS A 249 -11.13 24.94 12.30
CA CYS A 249 -11.51 23.64 11.74
C CYS A 249 -11.75 23.63 10.23
N GLY A 250 -11.60 24.77 9.54
CA GLY A 250 -11.89 24.86 8.10
C GLY A 250 -11.04 23.94 7.22
N TRP A 251 -9.87 23.54 7.71
CA TRP A 251 -8.92 22.67 7.01
C TRP A 251 -8.93 21.22 7.50
N SER A 252 -10.00 20.83 8.20
CA SER A 252 -10.15 19.47 8.72
C SER A 252 -10.08 18.41 7.61
N ARG A 253 -9.49 17.24 7.90
CA ARG A 253 -9.35 16.10 6.98
C ARG A 253 -9.75 14.79 7.66
N VAL A 254 -10.30 13.83 6.90
CA VAL A 254 -10.37 12.43 7.34
C VAL A 254 -9.06 11.74 6.98
N VAL A 255 -8.28 11.38 8.00
CA VAL A 255 -6.93 10.81 7.83
C VAL A 255 -6.98 9.29 7.65
N ALA A 256 -7.86 8.62 8.41
CA ALA A 256 -8.04 7.17 8.37
C ALA A 256 -9.45 6.77 8.83
N ALA A 257 -9.89 5.57 8.50
CA ALA A 257 -11.13 4.98 8.99
C ALA A 257 -10.85 3.74 9.86
N SER A 258 -11.51 3.65 11.01
CA SER A 258 -11.44 2.52 11.95
C SER A 258 -12.82 1.96 12.26
N SER A 259 -12.89 0.89 13.06
CA SER A 259 -14.18 0.36 13.53
C SER A 259 -14.94 1.32 14.46
N LYS A 260 -14.25 2.31 15.05
CA LYS A 260 -14.82 3.32 15.94
C LYS A 260 -15.22 4.61 15.23
N GLY A 261 -14.93 4.73 13.94
CA GLY A 261 -15.17 5.93 13.14
C GLY A 261 -13.88 6.50 12.53
N PRO A 262 -13.99 7.69 11.89
CA PRO A 262 -12.86 8.33 11.23
C PRO A 262 -11.91 8.98 12.25
N LEU A 263 -10.60 8.88 11.99
CA LEU A 263 -9.62 9.78 12.58
C LEU A 263 -9.66 11.10 11.80
N VAL A 264 -10.03 12.19 12.48
CA VAL A 264 -10.12 13.53 11.91
C VAL A 264 -8.94 14.37 12.41
N GLY A 265 -8.18 14.96 11.50
CA GLY A 265 -7.11 15.91 11.80
C GLY A 265 -7.52 17.34 11.44
N LEU A 266 -7.07 18.32 12.23
CA LEU A 266 -7.44 19.74 12.10
C LEU A 266 -6.26 20.65 11.72
N GLY A 267 -5.02 20.18 11.80
CA GLY A 267 -3.82 20.99 11.57
C GLY A 267 -3.19 21.57 12.83
N HIS A 268 -3.91 21.52 13.96
CA HIS A 268 -3.43 21.80 15.32
C HIS A 268 -4.39 21.12 16.32
N GLY A 269 -4.73 19.87 16.08
CA GLY A 269 -5.65 19.08 16.89
C GLY A 269 -6.21 17.91 16.09
N PHE A 270 -6.67 16.87 16.76
CA PHE A 270 -7.23 15.69 16.10
C PHE A 270 -8.05 14.84 17.05
N GLY A 271 -8.86 13.93 16.52
CA GLY A 271 -9.61 12.98 17.32
C GLY A 271 -10.48 12.02 16.53
N VAL A 272 -11.15 11.13 17.26
CA VAL A 272 -12.19 10.25 16.71
C VAL A 272 -13.54 10.71 17.26
N PRO A 273 -14.49 11.10 16.39
CA PRO A 273 -15.81 11.58 16.78
C PRO A 273 -16.51 10.71 17.82
N GLY A 274 -16.90 11.32 18.94
CA GLY A 274 -17.60 10.64 20.03
C GLY A 274 -16.75 9.69 20.88
N ALA A 275 -15.46 9.53 20.59
CA ALA A 275 -14.56 8.65 21.33
C ALA A 275 -13.52 9.42 22.15
N TRP A 276 -12.64 10.19 21.50
CA TRP A 276 -11.53 10.91 22.15
C TRP A 276 -11.03 12.08 21.28
N PHE A 277 -10.30 13.01 21.89
CA PHE A 277 -9.69 14.17 21.23
C PHE A 277 -8.27 14.42 21.77
N SER A 278 -7.44 15.18 21.04
CA SER A 278 -6.00 15.31 21.29
C SER A 278 -5.62 15.82 22.67
N ASP A 279 -6.47 16.65 23.28
CA ASP A 279 -6.31 17.16 24.65
C ASP A 279 -6.35 16.05 25.73
N ALA A 280 -7.13 15.00 25.49
CA ALA A 280 -7.28 13.87 26.39
C ALA A 280 -6.16 12.82 26.26
N VAL A 281 -5.37 12.89 25.17
CA VAL A 281 -4.34 11.90 24.85
C VAL A 281 -2.94 12.49 24.76
N LEU A 282 -2.76 13.69 25.31
CA LEU A 282 -1.50 14.43 25.31
C LEU A 282 -0.34 13.61 25.90
N PRO A 283 0.78 13.40 25.17
CA PRO A 283 1.94 12.71 25.71
C PRO A 283 2.71 13.58 26.70
N ARG A 284 3.46 12.94 27.61
CA ARG A 284 4.35 13.66 28.53
C ARG A 284 5.39 14.48 27.75
N GLY A 285 5.51 15.75 28.12
CA GLY A 285 6.46 16.69 27.52
C GLY A 285 5.84 17.60 26.47
N ALA A 286 4.63 17.29 25.97
CA ALA A 286 3.90 18.17 25.06
C ALA A 286 3.19 19.30 25.82
N ALA A 287 3.11 20.47 25.18
CA ALA A 287 2.33 21.60 25.67
C ALA A 287 0.82 21.30 25.62
N ARG A 288 0.04 21.81 26.57
CA ARG A 288 -1.42 21.61 26.57
C ARG A 288 -2.13 22.36 25.44
N SER A 289 -1.61 23.51 25.09
CA SER A 289 -2.08 24.38 24.01
C SER A 289 -0.87 24.89 23.24
N TYR A 290 -1.12 25.30 22.00
CA TYR A 290 -0.13 25.97 21.17
C TYR A 290 -0.67 27.33 20.76
N THR A 291 0.12 28.37 20.93
CA THR A 291 -0.29 29.73 20.57
C THR A 291 0.04 29.95 19.09
N PHE A 292 -0.99 29.99 18.25
CA PHE A 292 -0.85 30.35 16.85
C PHE A 292 -1.36 31.79 16.65
N GLY A 293 -0.43 32.73 16.46
CA GLY A 293 -0.77 34.15 16.31
C GLY A 293 -1.30 34.76 17.61
N PHE A 294 -2.58 35.12 17.64
CA PHE A 294 -3.21 35.83 18.76
C PHE A 294 -4.14 34.96 19.62
N SER A 295 -4.22 33.64 19.36
CA SER A 295 -5.15 32.74 20.04
C SER A 295 -4.49 31.42 20.43
N ASP A 296 -4.86 30.92 21.61
CA ASP A 296 -4.55 29.55 22.02
C ASP A 296 -5.33 28.58 21.14
N SER A 297 -4.60 27.63 20.55
CA SER A 297 -5.15 26.51 19.80
C SER A 297 -4.93 25.20 20.54
N TRP A 298 -5.57 24.13 20.07
CA TRP A 298 -5.21 22.80 20.50
C TRP A 298 -3.79 22.46 20.01
N ASN A 299 -3.19 21.43 20.61
CA ASN A 299 -1.88 20.94 20.22
C ASN A 299 -2.02 19.55 19.60
N GLY A 300 -1.10 19.24 18.69
CA GLY A 300 -0.96 17.94 18.09
C GLY A 300 -1.37 17.88 16.63
N ASP A 301 -0.56 17.23 15.81
CA ASP A 301 -0.83 17.00 14.40
C ASP A 301 -0.64 15.55 14.02
N VAL A 302 -1.60 15.00 13.26
CA VAL A 302 -1.46 13.65 12.73
C VAL A 302 -0.50 13.70 11.54
N TYR A 303 0.64 13.02 11.68
CA TYR A 303 1.58 12.86 10.59
C TYR A 303 1.09 11.78 9.61
N GLY A 304 0.68 10.65 10.15
CA GLY A 304 0.07 9.60 9.34
C GLY A 304 -0.25 8.34 10.10
N VAL A 305 -0.78 7.38 9.35
CA VAL A 305 -1.40 6.18 9.90
C VAL A 305 -0.87 4.96 9.18
N ALA A 306 -0.66 3.87 9.92
CA ALA A 306 -0.38 2.54 9.40
C ALA A 306 -0.87 1.49 10.40
N ALA A 307 -1.55 0.45 9.90
CA ALA A 307 -1.98 -0.71 10.70
C ALA A 307 -2.70 -0.35 12.03
N GLY A 308 -3.66 0.58 11.97
CA GLY A 308 -4.46 1.01 13.12
C GLY A 308 -3.73 1.94 14.10
N ARG A 309 -2.49 2.35 13.78
CA ARG A 309 -1.68 3.25 14.61
C ARG A 309 -1.39 4.53 13.87
N PHE A 310 -1.33 5.63 14.59
CA PHE A 310 -0.94 6.91 14.01
C PHE A 310 0.25 7.52 14.73
N LEU A 311 1.06 8.23 13.96
CA LEU A 311 2.15 9.06 14.43
C LEU A 311 1.63 10.49 14.57
N ALA A 312 1.90 11.11 15.71
CA ALA A 312 1.57 12.51 15.98
C ALA A 312 2.80 13.31 16.39
N GLN A 313 2.83 14.56 15.96
CA GLN A 313 3.78 15.58 16.36
C GLN A 313 3.10 16.55 17.31
N TRP A 314 3.84 17.07 18.30
CA TRP A 314 3.33 18.00 19.29
C TRP A 314 4.38 19.07 19.57
N HIS A 315 3.92 20.29 19.79
CA HIS A 315 4.77 21.33 20.39
C HIS A 315 5.14 20.92 21.82
N GLY A 316 6.41 21.07 22.17
CA GLY A 316 6.92 20.80 23.51
C GLY A 316 6.45 21.83 24.53
N ALA A 317 6.31 21.42 25.78
CA ALA A 317 6.02 22.34 26.88
C ALA A 317 7.20 23.28 27.11
N GLU A 318 6.92 24.58 27.26
CA GLU A 318 7.92 25.62 27.49
C GLU A 318 8.90 25.28 28.62
N ASN A 319 10.14 25.71 28.45
CA ASN A 319 11.20 25.59 29.45
C ASN A 319 11.99 26.90 29.52
N ASN A 320 11.90 27.63 30.64
CA ASN A 320 12.58 28.91 30.85
C ASN A 320 12.36 29.93 29.71
N ASP A 321 11.10 30.22 29.38
CA ASP A 321 10.69 31.19 28.34
C ASP A 321 11.14 30.84 26.90
N SER A 322 11.57 29.59 26.66
CA SER A 322 11.78 29.05 25.31
C SER A 322 10.80 27.92 25.02
N ASP A 323 10.40 27.79 23.75
CA ASP A 323 9.62 26.64 23.28
C ASP A 323 10.30 25.33 23.67
N GLY A 324 9.50 24.37 24.15
CA GLY A 324 10.00 23.04 24.48
C GLY A 324 10.36 22.26 23.22
N PRO A 325 11.21 21.21 23.32
CA PRO A 325 11.55 20.39 22.17
C PRO A 325 10.32 19.72 21.59
N THR A 326 10.25 19.64 20.25
CA THR A 326 9.18 18.91 19.55
C THR A 326 9.06 17.47 20.07
N VAL A 327 7.85 17.09 20.45
CA VAL A 327 7.53 15.74 20.93
C VAL A 327 6.86 14.97 19.80
N TRP A 328 7.31 13.73 19.60
CA TRP A 328 6.70 12.78 18.68
C TRP A 328 6.13 11.61 19.48
N SER A 329 4.97 11.10 19.06
CA SER A 329 4.35 9.96 19.72
C SER A 329 3.57 9.07 18.76
N VAL A 330 3.46 7.80 19.13
CA VAL A 330 2.65 6.80 18.43
C VAL A 330 1.44 6.48 19.28
N HIS A 331 0.27 6.41 18.66
CA HIS A 331 -1.00 6.16 19.31
C HIS A 331 -1.82 5.11 18.56
N GLU A 332 -2.68 4.38 19.28
CA GLU A 332 -3.72 3.55 18.66
C GLU A 332 -4.87 4.44 18.15
N VAL A 333 -5.30 4.26 16.90
CA VAL A 333 -6.38 5.07 16.28
C VAL A 333 -7.69 4.93 17.07
N GLU A 334 -8.06 3.72 17.47
CA GLU A 334 -9.39 3.50 18.06
C GLU A 334 -9.56 4.11 19.46
N SER A 335 -8.49 4.17 20.24
CA SER A 335 -8.54 4.61 21.65
C SER A 335 -7.79 5.91 21.92
N GLY A 336 -6.91 6.32 21.01
CA GLY A 336 -5.98 7.43 21.21
C GLY A 336 -4.87 7.13 22.23
N THR A 337 -4.81 5.91 22.77
CA THR A 337 -3.81 5.52 23.78
C THR A 337 -2.39 5.70 23.24
N ALA A 338 -1.56 6.46 23.95
CA ALA A 338 -0.16 6.62 23.62
C ALA A 338 0.62 5.31 23.86
N LEU A 339 1.31 4.84 22.84
CA LEU A 339 2.12 3.61 22.84
C LEU A 339 3.59 3.91 23.14
N ALA A 340 4.12 4.94 22.49
CA ALA A 340 5.51 5.37 22.63
C ALA A 340 5.62 6.88 22.40
N ARG A 341 6.71 7.49 22.89
CA ARG A 341 7.03 8.89 22.63
C ARG A 341 8.54 9.11 22.59
N MET A 342 8.96 10.21 21.97
CA MET A 342 10.31 10.74 22.09
C MET A 342 10.32 12.25 21.86
N GLU A 343 11.43 12.90 22.21
CA GLU A 343 11.74 14.25 21.78
C GLU A 343 12.67 14.16 20.57
N CYS A 344 12.36 14.90 19.51
CA CYS A 344 13.17 14.93 18.28
C CYS A 344 12.96 16.28 17.60
N GLY A 345 14.03 17.05 17.43
CA GLY A 345 14.02 18.40 16.82
C GLY A 345 13.79 18.40 15.31
N TYR A 346 12.94 17.51 14.84
CA TYR A 346 12.46 17.45 13.47
C TYR A 346 11.19 18.30 13.41
N GLU A 347 11.32 19.55 12.94
CA GLU A 347 10.27 20.58 13.07
C GLU A 347 9.58 20.98 11.75
N GLU A 348 10.24 20.85 10.61
CA GLU A 348 9.70 21.28 9.30
C GLU A 348 8.87 20.20 8.59
N PHE A 349 7.67 19.86 9.08
CA PHE A 349 6.80 18.85 8.43
C PHE A 349 5.49 19.37 7.86
N PRO A 350 5.04 18.78 6.73
CA PRO A 350 3.69 19.00 6.26
C PRO A 350 2.69 18.48 7.30
N THR A 351 1.78 19.34 7.74
CA THR A 351 0.66 18.98 8.62
C THR A 351 -0.45 18.32 7.79
N VAL A 352 -1.57 17.95 8.41
CA VAL A 352 -2.75 17.49 7.64
C VAL A 352 -3.35 18.59 6.76
N THR A 353 -2.98 19.85 7.00
CA THR A 353 -3.48 21.01 6.24
C THR A 353 -2.53 21.46 5.14
N SER A 354 -1.33 20.87 5.05
CA SER A 354 -0.40 21.14 3.95
C SER A 354 -1.02 20.76 2.63
N GLN A 355 -1.07 21.73 1.70
CA GLN A 355 -1.44 21.50 0.31
C GLN A 355 -0.29 20.76 -0.37
N GLY A 356 -0.57 19.73 -1.15
CA GLY A 356 0.50 18.92 -1.74
C GLY A 356 0.30 17.42 -1.57
N ASN A 357 0.74 16.67 -2.58
CA ASN A 357 1.07 15.25 -2.41
C ASN A 357 2.34 15.04 -1.57
N SER A 358 3.10 16.10 -1.27
CA SER A 358 4.36 16.06 -0.55
C SER A 358 4.14 15.85 0.94
N ARG A 359 3.97 14.59 1.36
CA ARG A 359 4.57 14.17 2.63
C ARG A 359 5.91 13.58 2.32
N ASP A 360 6.96 14.09 2.97
CA ASP A 360 8.32 13.67 2.70
C ASP A 360 8.47 12.15 2.82
N TYR A 361 7.76 11.52 3.77
CA TYR A 361 7.90 10.08 4.01
C TYR A 361 6.57 9.37 4.36
N PRO A 362 6.36 8.14 3.84
CA PRO A 362 5.29 7.28 4.32
C PRO A 362 5.51 6.84 5.77
N VAL A 363 4.41 6.60 6.51
CA VAL A 363 4.50 5.83 7.75
C VAL A 363 4.70 4.37 7.37
N VAL A 364 5.77 3.78 7.89
CA VAL A 364 6.16 2.40 7.63
C VAL A 364 6.16 1.63 8.94
N ILE A 365 5.70 0.38 8.89
CA ILE A 365 5.56 -0.47 10.07
C ILE A 365 6.16 -1.84 9.80
N SER A 366 6.83 -2.43 10.80
CA SER A 366 7.27 -3.81 10.71
C SER A 366 6.05 -4.75 10.65
N PRO A 367 6.14 -5.93 10.01
CA PRO A 367 5.01 -6.86 9.88
C PRO A 367 4.33 -7.25 11.21
N SER A 368 5.11 -7.44 12.28
CA SER A 368 4.62 -7.70 13.65
C SER A 368 3.92 -6.51 14.32
N GLY A 369 4.02 -5.31 13.73
CA GLY A 369 3.54 -4.06 14.31
C GLY A 369 4.43 -3.49 15.42
N ARG A 370 5.55 -4.13 15.76
CA ARG A 370 6.43 -3.70 16.86
C ARG A 370 7.15 -2.38 16.58
N PHE A 371 7.65 -2.18 15.37
CA PHE A 371 8.41 -0.99 15.01
C PHE A 371 7.62 -0.15 14.02
N LEU A 372 7.68 1.17 14.20
CA LEU A 372 7.02 2.15 13.32
C LEU A 372 7.98 3.30 13.06
N ALA A 373 8.05 3.77 11.83
CA ALA A 373 8.81 4.97 11.49
C ALA A 373 8.09 5.83 10.47
N ALA A 374 8.50 7.08 10.39
CA ALA A 374 8.22 7.96 9.27
C ALA A 374 9.37 8.96 9.13
N GLY A 375 10.07 8.93 8.00
CA GLY A 375 11.26 9.76 7.83
C GLY A 375 12.29 9.49 8.92
N PRO A 376 12.79 10.50 9.64
CA PRO A 376 13.80 10.34 10.67
C PRO A 376 13.27 10.01 12.05
N VAL A 377 11.97 9.81 12.22
CA VAL A 377 11.42 9.38 13.51
C VAL A 377 11.09 7.90 13.45
N ALA A 378 11.67 7.11 14.35
CA ALA A 378 11.44 5.67 14.44
C ALA A 378 11.18 5.26 15.89
N PHE A 379 10.36 4.22 16.09
CA PHE A 379 9.92 3.77 17.41
C PHE A 379 10.04 2.24 17.55
N ASP A 380 10.50 1.79 18.70
CA ASP A 380 10.29 0.44 19.23
C ASP A 380 9.12 0.49 20.22
N LEU A 381 7.94 0.05 19.78
CA LEU A 381 6.71 0.16 20.57
C LEU A 381 6.69 -0.80 21.76
N GLU A 382 7.43 -1.91 21.69
CA GLU A 382 7.56 -2.84 22.82
C GLU A 382 8.39 -2.20 23.94
N ARG A 383 9.50 -1.54 23.59
CA ARG A 383 10.34 -0.81 24.55
C ARG A 383 9.83 0.58 24.90
N LYS A 384 8.83 1.07 24.16
CA LYS A 384 8.29 2.44 24.26
C LYS A 384 9.37 3.52 24.10
N GLN A 385 10.32 3.26 23.22
CA GLN A 385 11.46 4.14 22.94
C GLN A 385 11.42 4.60 21.49
N GLY A 386 11.96 5.80 21.24
CA GLY A 386 12.15 6.33 19.90
C GLY A 386 13.62 6.58 19.60
N VAL A 387 13.94 6.59 18.31
CA VAL A 387 15.25 6.93 17.75
C VAL A 387 15.06 8.15 16.84
N CYS A 388 15.73 9.24 17.17
CA CYS A 388 15.73 10.46 16.37
C CYS A 388 16.90 10.42 15.37
N LEU A 389 16.57 10.19 14.10
CA LEU A 389 17.53 10.08 13.00
C LEU A 389 17.72 11.41 12.25
N GLN A 390 17.22 12.51 12.82
CA GLN A 390 17.39 13.86 12.29
C GLN A 390 18.87 14.26 12.28
N GLY A 391 19.29 14.91 11.21
CA GLY A 391 20.63 15.44 11.07
C GLY A 391 20.93 16.55 12.08
N ASP A 392 22.20 16.69 12.44
CA ASP A 392 22.68 17.62 13.47
C ASP A 392 23.81 18.54 12.95
N GLY A 393 23.92 18.67 11.63
CA GLY A 393 24.99 19.39 10.94
C GLY A 393 26.28 18.58 10.73
N ASN A 394 26.51 17.53 11.53
CA ASN A 394 27.62 16.59 11.32
C ASN A 394 27.14 15.28 10.68
N ARG A 395 25.88 14.92 10.89
CA ARG A 395 25.21 13.76 10.29
C ARG A 395 24.06 14.21 9.40
N LYS A 396 23.91 13.55 8.25
CA LYS A 396 22.73 13.70 7.38
C LYS A 396 21.47 13.13 8.06
N THR A 397 20.31 13.71 7.78
CA THR A 397 19.02 13.12 8.16
C THR A 397 18.87 11.77 7.48
N ILE A 398 18.37 10.77 8.20
CA ILE A 398 18.09 9.44 7.61
C ILE A 398 16.60 9.22 7.62
N ALA A 399 16.04 8.96 6.45
CA ALA A 399 14.64 8.60 6.28
C ALA A 399 14.46 7.09 6.21
N VAL A 400 13.67 6.53 7.12
CA VAL A 400 13.38 5.10 7.15
C VAL A 400 12.28 4.78 6.13
N GLY A 401 12.54 3.80 5.25
CA GLY A 401 11.61 3.34 4.21
C GLY A 401 11.07 1.93 4.44
N ALA A 402 11.76 1.09 5.22
CA ALA A 402 11.28 -0.26 5.54
C ALA A 402 11.86 -0.77 6.85
N ILE A 403 11.11 -1.61 7.58
CA ILE A 403 11.51 -2.12 8.90
C ILE A 403 11.17 -3.61 9.01
N ALA A 404 12.09 -4.40 9.55
CA ALA A 404 11.92 -5.81 9.88
C ALA A 404 11.55 -6.05 11.35
N ASP A 405 10.98 -7.22 11.64
CA ASP A 405 10.49 -7.59 12.97
C ASP A 405 11.61 -7.74 14.01
N ASP A 406 12.85 -7.90 13.57
CA ASP A 406 14.02 -7.95 14.43
C ASP A 406 14.59 -6.56 14.77
N GLY A 407 14.00 -5.49 14.23
CA GLY A 407 14.43 -4.10 14.41
C GLY A 407 15.45 -3.61 13.39
N VAL A 408 15.86 -4.44 12.42
CA VAL A 408 16.66 -3.97 11.29
C VAL A 408 15.79 -3.10 10.39
N ALA A 409 16.23 -1.87 10.12
CA ALA A 409 15.55 -0.98 9.21
C ALA A 409 16.45 -0.57 8.04
N TYR A 410 15.80 -0.23 6.93
CA TYR A 410 16.42 0.24 5.70
C TYR A 410 15.87 1.63 5.38
N GLY A 411 16.75 2.48 4.89
CA GLY A 411 16.40 3.86 4.59
C GLY A 411 17.46 4.55 3.77
N THR A 412 17.31 5.85 3.67
CA THR A 412 18.14 6.70 2.83
C THR A 412 18.64 7.89 3.63
N ALA A 413 19.94 8.15 3.57
CA ALA A 413 20.48 9.40 4.07
C ALA A 413 20.16 10.52 3.07
N VAL A 414 19.40 11.50 3.52
CA VAL A 414 18.96 12.66 2.73
C VAL A 414 19.82 13.87 3.06
N ASP A 415 20.29 14.53 2.01
CA ASP A 415 20.94 15.84 2.06
C ASP A 415 20.13 16.72 1.11
N GLY A 416 19.85 17.96 1.50
CA GLY A 416 18.82 18.82 0.90
C GLY A 416 18.85 19.02 -0.62
N ASP A 417 19.91 18.58 -1.33
CA ASP A 417 20.05 18.65 -2.79
C ASP A 417 20.91 17.51 -3.40
N ALA A 418 21.11 16.37 -2.70
CA ALA A 418 21.97 15.31 -3.23
C ALA A 418 21.28 14.49 -4.33
N SER A 419 21.86 14.47 -5.55
CA SER A 419 21.41 13.62 -6.67
C SER A 419 21.52 12.12 -6.40
N ASP A 420 22.35 11.75 -5.41
CA ASP A 420 22.73 10.37 -5.13
C ASP A 420 22.32 10.00 -3.69
N PRO A 421 21.07 9.54 -3.47
CA PRO A 421 20.63 9.04 -2.16
C PRO A 421 21.53 7.91 -1.67
N VAL A 422 21.99 7.97 -0.41
CA VAL A 422 22.83 6.92 0.17
C VAL A 422 21.98 5.94 0.95
N SER A 423 21.85 4.71 0.45
CA SER A 423 21.17 3.61 1.14
C SER A 423 21.89 3.23 2.44
N VAL A 424 21.13 3.16 3.53
CA VAL A 424 21.63 2.81 4.86
C VAL A 424 20.81 1.69 5.49
N ARG A 425 21.48 0.94 6.38
CA ARG A 425 20.89 -0.01 7.32
C ARG A 425 21.00 0.53 8.73
N LEU A 426 19.97 0.31 9.52
CA LEU A 426 19.84 0.72 10.93
C LEU A 426 19.52 -0.51 11.79
N ASP A 427 19.82 -0.41 13.10
CA ASP A 427 19.30 -1.27 14.15
C ASP A 427 18.49 -0.43 15.14
N LEU A 428 17.17 -0.42 14.99
CA LEU A 428 16.25 0.39 15.80
C LEU A 428 16.15 -0.05 17.27
N ARG A 429 16.86 -1.11 17.66
CA ARG A 429 16.96 -1.56 19.05
C ARG A 429 18.03 -0.82 19.82
N THR A 430 18.88 -0.05 19.15
CA THR A 430 19.92 0.76 19.77
C THR A 430 19.46 2.21 19.88
N ALA A 431 20.01 2.95 20.85
CA ALA A 431 19.55 4.30 21.15
C ALA A 431 19.74 5.30 19.98
N THR A 432 20.69 5.02 19.09
CA THR A 432 21.11 5.86 17.97
C THR A 432 20.72 5.29 16.61
N GLY A 433 20.19 4.07 16.58
CA GLY A 433 19.92 3.34 15.33
C GLY A 433 21.16 2.75 14.64
N ASP A 434 22.38 3.06 15.11
CA ASP A 434 23.68 2.61 14.57
C ASP A 434 23.75 2.50 13.03
N PRO A 435 23.61 3.62 12.30
CA PRO A 435 23.53 3.63 10.85
C PRO A 435 24.80 3.08 10.19
N LYS A 436 24.61 2.23 9.19
CA LYS A 436 25.66 1.66 8.33
C LYS A 436 25.31 1.85 6.87
N VAL A 437 26.23 2.42 6.10
CA VAL A 437 26.08 2.55 4.65
C VAL A 437 26.10 1.17 3.99
N LEU A 438 25.18 0.93 3.06
CA LEU A 438 25.09 -0.35 2.34
C LEU A 438 25.96 -0.40 1.08
N GLY A 439 26.35 0.76 0.55
CA GLY A 439 27.09 0.92 -0.70
C GLY A 439 26.23 1.50 -1.82
N ALA A 440 26.88 2.02 -2.86
CA ALA A 440 26.20 2.59 -4.02
C ALA A 440 25.47 1.51 -4.83
N GLY A 441 24.28 1.84 -5.36
CA GLY A 441 23.48 0.95 -6.20
C GLY A 441 22.83 -0.22 -5.46
N ILE A 442 22.86 -0.23 -4.13
CA ILE A 442 22.10 -1.23 -3.34
C ILE A 442 20.64 -0.80 -3.27
N GLU A 443 19.78 -1.62 -3.85
CA GLU A 443 18.34 -1.52 -3.75
C GLU A 443 17.89 -1.89 -2.34
N ILE A 444 17.05 -1.07 -1.71
CA ILE A 444 16.46 -1.40 -0.40
C ILE A 444 15.07 -2.02 -0.58
N PRO A 445 14.66 -2.95 0.29
CA PRO A 445 13.32 -3.53 0.19
C PRO A 445 12.25 -2.49 0.50
N GLN A 446 11.13 -2.53 -0.22
CA GLN A 446 9.92 -1.77 0.13
C GLN A 446 9.16 -2.43 1.30
N HIS A 447 9.17 -3.76 1.34
CA HIS A 447 8.66 -4.53 2.47
C HIS A 447 9.69 -5.54 2.93
N THR A 448 9.86 -5.67 4.24
CA THR A 448 10.72 -6.70 4.83
C THR A 448 9.89 -7.90 5.29
N SER A 449 10.56 -9.02 5.52
CA SER A 449 10.02 -10.22 6.16
C SER A 449 8.76 -10.80 5.50
N VAL A 450 8.57 -10.57 4.20
CA VAL A 450 7.51 -11.16 3.38
C VAL A 450 7.82 -12.65 3.20
N ALA A 451 7.22 -13.50 4.04
CA ALA A 451 7.57 -14.92 4.18
C ALA A 451 9.10 -15.14 4.33
N GLY A 452 9.76 -14.31 5.15
CA GLY A 452 11.22 -14.35 5.33
C GLY A 452 12.04 -13.78 4.16
N SER A 453 11.40 -13.04 3.26
CA SER A 453 12.04 -12.38 2.12
C SER A 453 11.88 -10.86 2.17
N GLY A 454 12.72 -10.13 1.43
CA GLY A 454 12.49 -8.73 1.10
C GLY A 454 11.74 -8.62 -0.23
N LEU A 455 10.73 -7.76 -0.28
CA LEU A 455 10.08 -7.36 -1.53
C LEU A 455 10.76 -6.08 -2.04
N PHE A 456 11.34 -6.17 -3.22
CA PHE A 456 11.99 -5.09 -3.94
C PHE A 456 11.12 -4.73 -5.13
N VAL A 457 10.90 -3.44 -5.34
CA VAL A 457 10.16 -2.92 -6.50
C VAL A 457 11.00 -1.81 -7.09
N THR A 458 11.46 -2.03 -8.31
CA THR A 458 12.35 -1.14 -9.04
C THR A 458 11.98 -1.16 -10.53
N ARG A 459 12.70 -0.44 -11.38
CA ARG A 459 12.58 -0.54 -12.83
C ARG A 459 13.79 -1.23 -13.44
N ASP A 460 13.58 -2.02 -14.48
CA ASP A 460 14.66 -2.63 -15.26
C ASP A 460 15.24 -1.64 -16.29
N GLU A 461 16.25 -2.07 -17.05
CA GLU A 461 16.90 -1.24 -18.07
C GLU A 461 15.97 -0.77 -19.20
N ASN A 462 14.76 -1.35 -19.32
CA ASN A 462 13.74 -0.94 -20.28
C ASN A 462 12.60 -0.17 -19.60
N GLU A 463 12.83 0.36 -18.40
CA GLU A 463 11.85 1.07 -17.57
C GLU A 463 10.62 0.24 -17.17
N ASN A 464 10.66 -1.09 -17.31
CA ASN A 464 9.56 -1.94 -16.85
C ASN A 464 9.62 -2.06 -15.33
N VAL A 465 8.46 -2.00 -14.66
CA VAL A 465 8.42 -2.29 -13.22
C VAL A 465 8.78 -3.75 -12.98
N LEU A 466 9.81 -3.97 -12.16
CA LEU A 466 10.27 -5.26 -11.68
C LEU A 466 9.86 -5.42 -10.21
N VAL A 467 9.02 -6.43 -9.96
CA VAL A 467 8.66 -6.90 -8.62
C VAL A 467 9.50 -8.12 -8.31
N ALA A 468 10.36 -8.03 -7.31
CA ALA A 468 11.36 -9.05 -6.98
C ALA A 468 11.27 -9.44 -5.51
N LEU A 469 11.12 -10.73 -5.22
CA LEU A 469 11.28 -11.27 -3.87
C LEU A 469 12.66 -11.89 -3.72
N ARG A 470 13.39 -11.53 -2.66
CA ARG A 470 14.70 -12.10 -2.32
C ARG A 470 14.71 -12.62 -0.89
N PRO A 471 14.99 -13.91 -0.66
CA PRO A 471 14.98 -14.50 0.68
C PRO A 471 16.14 -14.00 1.53
N LEU A 472 15.96 -14.00 2.85
CA LEU A 472 17.05 -13.85 3.81
C LEU A 472 18.02 -15.05 3.74
N HIS A 473 19.22 -14.86 4.29
CA HIS A 473 20.26 -15.89 4.41
C HIS A 473 19.89 -17.07 5.30
#